data_AF-A0A3C0GCW0-F1
#
_entry.id   AF-A0A3C0GCW0-F1
#
_cell.length_a   1.000
_cell.length_b   1.000
_cell.length_c   1.000
_cell.angle_alpha   90.00
_cell.angle_beta   90.00
_cell.angle_gamma   90.00
#
_symmetry.space_group_name_H-M   'P 1'
#
loop_
_entity.id
_entity.type
_entity.pdbx_description
1 polymer ?
#
loop_
_entity_poly.entity_id
_entity_poly.type
_entity_poly.pdbx_seq_one_letter_code
_entity_poly.pdbx_strand_id
1 'polypeptide(L)'
;MTLEYDNVILGSSLSAFLLGWQNFWPVIFSDFEKPFRFDYFEPTVDFDFLNLSYQQRSLQTFGDNVKIGLPKYLLWERLHFMHSLSGLVPLSNLCTSFRASDNSLTCFNEYSKICEIKFNKCHYFGDNNVNGLLEKNSFDNEEYLCYDWIAFNKGGKHDIDYIETDDDFCKQIWFYSSDRIDGNTSVKDACVVSQLTQEQISHFDYSETMARFKLVNEMEKRGMKGLFNGFNSAGNPRHYKFKTSHIRRDRKQTNQNYALKTKGFENAQISEEDYNQMLQSIRLDTNLLLK
;
A
#
# COMPACT_ATOMS: atom_id res chain seq x y z
N MET A 1 26.15 -19.53 -7.23
CA MET A 1 26.39 -18.82 -5.96
C MET A 1 25.40 -19.32 -4.94
N THR A 2 25.84 -19.58 -3.70
CA THR A 2 24.98 -20.03 -2.59
C THR A 2 25.21 -19.10 -1.41
N LEU A 3 24.13 -18.64 -0.79
CA LEU A 3 24.14 -17.83 0.43
C LEU A 3 23.52 -18.66 1.56
N GLU A 4 24.07 -18.57 2.76
CA GLU A 4 23.62 -19.33 3.92
C GLU A 4 23.31 -18.37 5.06
N TYR A 5 22.11 -18.46 5.61
CA TYR A 5 21.64 -17.65 6.74
C TYR A 5 21.00 -18.55 7.79
N ASP A 6 20.97 -18.11 9.04
CA ASP A 6 20.16 -18.80 10.06
C ASP A 6 18.67 -18.47 9.86
N ASN A 7 18.36 -17.17 9.83
CA ASN A 7 17.02 -16.63 9.60
C ASN A 7 17.02 -15.72 8.37
N VAL A 8 15.96 -15.77 7.58
CA VAL A 8 15.73 -14.89 6.42
C VAL A 8 14.27 -14.45 6.38
N ILE A 9 14.02 -13.25 5.84
CA ILE A 9 12.67 -12.72 5.65
C ILE A 9 12.35 -12.76 4.15
N LEU A 10 11.23 -13.37 3.78
CA LEU A 10 10.73 -13.43 2.41
C LEU A 10 9.48 -12.55 2.28
N GLY A 11 9.65 -11.39 1.64
CA GLY A 11 8.63 -10.36 1.45
C GLY A 11 9.20 -8.98 1.72
N SER A 12 8.50 -7.96 1.26
CA SER A 12 8.96 -6.57 1.30
C SER A 12 7.94 -5.63 1.91
N SER A 13 7.00 -6.13 2.72
CA SER A 13 6.05 -5.28 3.46
C SER A 13 6.76 -4.42 4.51
N LEU A 14 6.07 -3.40 5.04
CA LEU A 14 6.60 -2.61 6.15
C LEU A 14 6.90 -3.48 7.38
N SER A 15 6.04 -4.44 7.68
CA SER A 15 6.26 -5.41 8.76
C SER A 15 7.51 -6.26 8.53
N ALA A 16 7.74 -6.71 7.29
CA ALA A 16 8.95 -7.46 6.93
C ALA A 16 10.23 -6.66 7.22
N PHE A 17 10.28 -5.39 6.80
CA PHE A 17 11.42 -4.52 7.09
C PHE A 17 11.56 -4.17 8.58
N LEU A 18 10.46 -4.03 9.33
CA LEU A 18 10.54 -3.79 10.77
C LEU A 18 11.17 -4.97 11.51
N LEU A 19 10.73 -6.19 11.21
CA LEU A 19 11.30 -7.41 11.79
C LEU A 19 12.77 -7.60 11.37
N GLY A 20 13.08 -7.33 10.10
CA GLY A 20 14.44 -7.39 9.57
C GLY A 20 15.38 -6.42 10.28
N TRP A 21 14.90 -5.20 10.57
CA TRP A 21 15.66 -4.19 11.29
C TRP A 21 15.98 -4.64 12.71
N GLN A 22 14.96 -5.10 13.46
CA GLN A 22 15.12 -5.46 14.87
C GLN A 22 16.12 -6.61 15.07
N ASN A 23 16.17 -7.55 14.14
CA ASN A 23 16.98 -8.76 14.27
C ASN A 23 18.22 -8.78 13.35
N PHE A 24 18.43 -7.73 12.55
CA PHE A 24 19.44 -7.67 11.50
C PHE A 24 19.39 -8.86 10.53
N TRP A 25 18.18 -9.31 10.19
CA TRP A 25 17.97 -10.42 9.26
C TRP A 25 17.90 -9.94 7.80
N PRO A 26 18.44 -10.73 6.86
CA PRO A 26 18.35 -10.40 5.44
C PRO A 26 16.89 -10.47 4.96
N VAL A 27 16.50 -9.47 4.18
CA VAL A 27 15.19 -9.34 3.55
C VAL A 27 15.33 -9.59 2.05
N ILE A 28 14.60 -10.58 1.54
CA ILE A 28 14.54 -10.93 0.12
C ILE A 28 13.11 -10.85 -0.39
N PHE A 29 12.95 -10.40 -1.62
CA PHE A 29 11.66 -10.23 -2.26
C PHE A 29 11.80 -10.24 -3.78
N SER A 30 10.69 -10.48 -4.46
CA SER A 30 10.59 -10.46 -5.92
C SER A 30 9.97 -9.16 -6.43
N ASP A 31 9.19 -8.50 -5.58
CA ASP A 31 8.51 -7.24 -5.89
C ASP A 31 8.40 -6.39 -4.62
N PHE A 32 8.12 -5.09 -4.80
CA PHE A 32 7.96 -4.14 -3.71
C PHE A 32 6.52 -4.09 -3.20
N GLU A 33 6.32 -4.52 -1.96
CA GLU A 33 5.04 -4.40 -1.27
C GLU A 33 5.00 -3.10 -0.44
N LYS A 34 5.08 -1.98 -1.15
CA LYS A 34 5.01 -0.65 -0.55
C LYS A 34 3.64 -0.43 0.11
N PRO A 35 3.56 0.15 1.33
CA PRO A 35 2.30 0.58 1.92
C PRO A 35 1.52 1.49 0.98
N PHE A 36 0.19 1.44 1.06
CA PHE A 36 -0.64 2.26 0.19
C PHE A 36 -0.42 3.74 0.50
N ARG A 37 -0.54 4.61 -0.51
CA ARG A 37 -0.16 6.03 -0.40
C ARG A 37 -0.95 6.77 0.67
N PHE A 38 -2.19 6.34 0.92
CA PHE A 38 -3.09 6.91 1.92
C PHE A 38 -3.13 6.10 3.22
N ASP A 39 -2.21 5.15 3.40
CA ASP A 39 -2.00 4.52 4.70
C ASP A 39 -1.15 5.45 5.56
N TYR A 40 -1.75 5.98 6.63
CA TYR A 40 -1.08 6.85 7.59
C TYR A 40 -0.90 6.15 8.93
N PHE A 41 0.10 6.58 9.68
CA PHE A 41 0.21 6.30 11.10
C PHE A 41 -0.77 7.15 11.91
N GLU A 42 -0.99 6.75 13.15
CA GLU A 42 -1.64 7.59 14.14
C GLU A 42 -0.85 8.91 14.33
N PRO A 43 -1.52 10.06 14.50
CA PRO A 43 -0.85 11.37 14.61
C PRO A 43 0.14 11.51 15.76
N THR A 44 0.03 10.64 16.78
CA THR A 44 0.85 10.68 17.99
C THR A 44 2.18 9.95 17.85
N VAL A 45 2.40 9.23 16.75
CA VAL A 45 3.64 8.48 16.53
C VAL A 45 4.72 9.43 15.98
N ASP A 46 5.82 9.54 16.73
CA ASP A 46 6.97 10.39 16.40
C ASP A 46 8.05 9.57 15.65
N PHE A 47 8.55 10.10 14.54
CA PHE A 47 9.59 9.51 13.70
C PHE A 47 10.81 10.43 13.48
N ASP A 48 10.97 11.48 14.30
CA ASP A 48 12.07 12.43 14.20
C ASP A 48 13.44 11.74 14.31
N PHE A 49 13.53 10.64 15.06
CA PHE A 49 14.75 9.83 15.20
C PHE A 49 15.22 9.19 13.88
N LEU A 50 14.34 9.05 12.88
CA LEU A 50 14.69 8.62 11.52
C LEU A 50 14.84 9.80 10.54
N ASN A 51 14.90 11.02 11.07
CA ASN A 51 14.87 12.26 10.29
C ASN A 51 13.66 12.30 9.35
N LEU A 52 12.52 11.80 9.84
CA LEU A 52 11.22 11.86 9.17
C LEU A 52 10.36 12.88 9.93
N SER A 53 10.81 14.13 9.95
CA SER A 53 10.09 15.22 10.58
C SER A 53 8.77 15.44 9.87
N TYR A 54 7.68 14.99 10.48
CA TYR A 54 6.35 15.10 9.91
C TYR A 54 5.47 15.99 10.75
N GLN A 55 4.98 17.05 10.11
CA GLN A 55 3.93 17.87 10.67
C GLN A 55 2.60 17.16 10.42
N GLN A 56 1.91 16.84 11.51
CA GLN A 56 0.54 16.32 11.51
C GLN A 56 -0.31 17.05 10.46
N ARG A 57 -1.05 16.29 9.66
CA ARG A 57 -1.98 16.84 8.66
C ARG A 57 -3.42 16.58 9.07
N SER A 58 -4.29 17.46 8.61
CA SER A 58 -5.73 17.35 8.79
C SER A 58 -6.36 17.15 7.42
N LEU A 59 -7.08 16.04 7.24
CA LEU A 59 -7.89 15.78 6.07
C LEU A 59 -9.23 16.47 6.25
N GLN A 60 -9.63 17.25 5.26
CA GLN A 60 -10.94 17.86 5.24
C GLN A 60 -11.99 16.85 4.74
N THR A 61 -13.03 16.62 5.54
CA THR A 61 -14.16 15.77 5.17
C THR A 61 -15.45 16.62 5.12
N PHE A 62 -16.60 15.98 4.89
CA PHE A 62 -17.91 16.65 5.03
C PHE A 62 -18.38 16.77 6.48
N GLY A 63 -17.78 15.98 7.38
CA GLY A 63 -18.01 16.05 8.81
C GLY A 63 -16.81 16.66 9.50
N ASP A 64 -16.28 15.94 10.48
CA ASP A 64 -15.11 16.38 11.22
C ASP A 64 -13.81 16.19 10.43
N ASN A 65 -12.87 17.07 10.71
CA ASN A 65 -11.51 16.99 10.20
C ASN A 65 -10.80 15.76 10.79
N VAL A 66 -10.28 14.89 9.93
CA VAL A 66 -9.55 13.68 10.36
C VAL A 66 -8.07 14.00 10.44
N LYS A 67 -7.51 13.84 11.63
CA LYS A 67 -6.08 14.03 11.89
C LYS A 67 -5.32 12.78 11.45
N ILE A 68 -4.26 12.95 10.67
CA ILE A 68 -3.41 11.87 10.19
C ILE A 68 -1.93 12.12 10.52
N GLY A 69 -1.22 11.05 10.84
CA GLY A 69 0.23 11.03 11.07
C GLY A 69 1.03 10.87 9.78
N LEU A 70 2.27 10.41 9.94
CA LEU A 70 3.19 10.19 8.83
C LEU A 70 2.64 9.12 7.85
N PRO A 71 2.72 9.31 6.54
CA PRO A 71 2.46 8.24 5.58
C PRO A 71 3.36 7.01 5.83
N LYS A 72 2.77 5.81 5.92
CA LYS A 72 3.49 4.57 6.23
C LYS A 72 4.58 4.25 5.20
N TYR A 73 4.37 4.62 3.94
CA TYR A 73 5.33 4.39 2.89
C TYR A 73 6.66 5.13 3.08
N LEU A 74 6.68 6.27 3.80
CA LEU A 74 7.92 7.02 4.05
C LEU A 74 8.83 6.27 5.03
N LEU A 75 8.24 5.65 6.06
CA LEU A 75 8.99 4.78 6.97
C LEU A 75 9.51 3.55 6.22
N TRP A 76 8.67 2.95 5.38
CA TRP A 76 9.05 1.82 4.55
C TRP A 76 10.26 2.15 3.65
N GLU A 77 10.24 3.28 2.93
CA GLU A 77 11.35 3.73 2.08
C GLU A 77 12.64 3.93 2.90
N ARG A 78 12.52 4.54 4.08
CA ARG A 78 13.65 4.75 4.98
C ARG A 78 14.25 3.43 5.46
N LEU A 79 13.43 2.50 5.92
CA LEU A 79 13.90 1.20 6.41
C LEU A 79 14.53 0.38 5.29
N HIS A 80 13.89 0.31 4.11
CA HIS A 80 14.44 -0.38 2.94
C HIS A 80 15.81 0.19 2.53
N PHE A 81 15.93 1.52 2.50
CA PHE A 81 17.21 2.19 2.22
C PHE A 81 18.27 1.81 3.26
N MET A 82 17.94 1.84 4.55
CA MET A 82 18.88 1.50 5.62
C MET A 82 19.29 0.02 5.58
N HIS A 83 18.38 -0.92 5.31
CA HIS A 83 18.75 -2.33 5.11
C HIS A 83 19.69 -2.51 3.92
N SER A 84 19.45 -1.76 2.83
CA SER A 84 20.29 -1.80 1.65
C SER A 84 21.72 -1.32 1.95
N LEU A 85 21.85 -0.24 2.72
CA LEU A 85 23.15 0.25 3.20
C LEU A 85 23.87 -0.75 4.12
N SER A 86 23.12 -1.47 4.96
CA SER A 86 23.65 -2.52 5.85
C SER A 86 23.94 -3.84 5.13
N GLY A 87 23.70 -3.94 3.82
CA GLY A 87 23.88 -5.19 3.06
C GLY A 87 22.86 -6.29 3.38
N LEU A 88 21.75 -5.94 4.04
CA LEU A 88 20.68 -6.86 4.44
C LEU A 88 19.61 -7.06 3.34
N VAL A 89 19.81 -6.49 2.14
CA VAL A 89 18.95 -6.73 0.97
C VAL A 89 19.81 -7.33 -0.15
N PRO A 90 20.23 -8.61 -0.02
CA PRO A 90 21.30 -9.18 -0.84
C PRO A 90 20.97 -9.27 -2.33
N LEU A 91 19.69 -9.29 -2.69
CA LEU A 91 19.22 -9.37 -4.09
C LEU A 91 18.63 -8.06 -4.61
N SER A 92 18.34 -7.09 -3.74
CA SER A 92 17.65 -5.85 -4.08
C SER A 92 16.44 -6.13 -4.99
N ASN A 93 16.33 -5.43 -6.13
CA ASN A 93 15.32 -5.62 -7.16
C ASN A 93 15.75 -6.54 -8.32
N LEU A 94 16.81 -7.34 -8.16
CA LEU A 94 17.30 -8.21 -9.23
C LEU A 94 16.53 -9.53 -9.33
N CYS A 95 15.89 -9.96 -8.23
CA CYS A 95 15.11 -11.19 -8.20
C CYS A 95 13.68 -10.90 -8.63
N THR A 96 13.15 -11.67 -9.58
CA THR A 96 11.78 -11.53 -10.08
C THR A 96 10.90 -12.72 -9.70
N SER A 97 11.49 -13.85 -9.30
CA SER A 97 10.75 -15.00 -8.82
C SER A 97 11.61 -15.96 -8.00
N PHE A 98 10.93 -16.78 -7.21
CA PHE A 98 11.54 -17.80 -6.37
C PHE A 98 11.00 -19.19 -6.68
N ARG A 99 11.80 -20.20 -6.36
CA ARG A 99 11.35 -21.59 -6.19
C ARG A 99 11.73 -22.05 -4.79
N ALA A 100 10.73 -22.39 -3.99
CA ALA A 100 10.90 -22.94 -2.66
C ALA A 100 11.24 -24.43 -2.71
N SER A 101 12.08 -24.84 -1.77
CA SER A 101 12.40 -26.24 -1.44
C SER A 101 12.71 -26.30 0.05
N ASP A 102 12.75 -27.50 0.63
CA ASP A 102 12.96 -27.64 2.08
C ASP A 102 14.22 -26.88 2.49
N ASN A 103 14.06 -25.89 3.37
CA ASN A 103 15.14 -25.05 3.90
C ASN A 103 15.95 -24.28 2.85
N SER A 104 15.40 -24.05 1.65
CA SER A 104 16.06 -23.25 0.62
C SER A 104 15.13 -22.53 -0.35
N LEU A 105 15.64 -21.45 -0.93
CA LEU A 105 15.03 -20.66 -2.00
C LEU A 105 16.01 -20.54 -3.17
N THR A 106 15.61 -21.05 -4.32
CA THR A 106 16.32 -20.74 -5.57
C THR A 106 15.76 -19.45 -6.14
N CYS A 107 16.64 -18.47 -6.37
CA CYS A 107 16.29 -17.12 -6.79
C CYS A 107 16.56 -16.94 -8.28
N PHE A 108 15.63 -16.35 -9.02
CA PHE A 108 15.70 -16.18 -10.47
C PHE A 108 15.45 -14.72 -10.86
N ASN A 109 16.10 -14.29 -11.94
CA ASN A 109 15.65 -13.14 -12.73
C ASN A 109 14.97 -13.64 -14.02
N GLU A 110 14.63 -12.74 -14.93
CA GLU A 110 13.99 -13.07 -16.22
C GLU A 110 14.79 -14.05 -17.09
N TYR A 111 16.12 -14.11 -16.92
CA TYR A 111 17.01 -14.83 -17.82
C TYR A 111 17.63 -16.09 -17.20
N SER A 112 17.90 -16.09 -15.89
CA SER A 112 18.72 -17.12 -15.25
C SER A 112 18.53 -17.23 -13.73
N LYS A 113 19.04 -18.34 -13.18
CA LYS A 113 19.23 -18.51 -11.74
C LYS A 113 20.30 -17.53 -11.26
N ILE A 114 19.96 -16.69 -10.29
CA ILE A 114 20.88 -15.73 -9.66
C ILE A 114 21.70 -16.45 -8.59
N CYS A 115 21.00 -17.05 -7.62
CA CYS A 115 21.62 -17.73 -6.50
C CYS A 115 20.67 -18.73 -5.87
N GLU A 116 21.17 -19.42 -4.87
CA GLU A 116 20.40 -20.25 -3.96
C GLU A 116 20.64 -19.76 -2.54
N ILE A 117 19.57 -19.58 -1.77
CA ILE A 117 19.63 -19.14 -0.38
C ILE A 117 19.20 -20.33 0.47
N LYS A 118 20.06 -20.76 1.39
CA LYS A 118 19.76 -21.81 2.37
C LYS A 118 19.54 -21.17 3.73
N PHE A 119 18.58 -21.70 4.47
CA PHE A 119 18.23 -21.17 5.79
C PHE A 119 17.72 -22.24 6.75
N ASN A 120 17.90 -22.00 8.05
CA ASN A 120 17.20 -22.79 9.06
C ASN A 120 15.74 -22.38 9.13
N LYS A 121 15.47 -21.07 9.06
CA LYS A 121 14.13 -20.50 9.17
C LYS A 121 13.89 -19.33 8.20
N CYS A 122 12.76 -19.34 7.52
CA CYS A 122 12.30 -18.29 6.61
C CYS A 122 10.94 -17.76 7.09
N HIS A 123 10.91 -16.47 7.39
CA HIS A 123 9.72 -15.73 7.81
C HIS A 123 9.02 -15.18 6.57
N TYR A 124 7.88 -15.76 6.20
CA TYR A 124 7.15 -15.41 4.99
C TYR A 124 6.12 -14.30 5.25
N PHE A 125 6.23 -13.21 4.49
CA PHE A 125 5.40 -12.00 4.57
C PHE A 125 4.58 -11.75 3.30
N GLY A 126 4.27 -12.78 2.50
CA GLY A 126 3.30 -12.65 1.39
C GLY A 126 3.87 -12.31 0.01
N ASP A 127 5.13 -12.67 -0.29
CA ASP A 127 5.67 -12.52 -1.64
C ASP A 127 4.91 -13.40 -2.66
N ASN A 128 4.37 -12.78 -3.71
CA ASN A 128 3.46 -13.44 -4.65
C ASN A 128 4.18 -14.34 -5.69
N ASN A 129 5.47 -14.13 -5.96
CA ASN A 129 6.18 -14.82 -7.05
C ASN A 129 7.01 -16.00 -6.53
N VAL A 130 6.46 -16.76 -5.58
CA VAL A 130 7.13 -17.90 -4.93
C VAL A 130 6.49 -19.22 -5.36
N ASN A 131 7.18 -19.94 -6.25
CA ASN A 131 6.72 -21.24 -6.72
C ASN A 131 7.02 -22.35 -5.70
N GLY A 132 6.05 -23.24 -5.47
CA GLY A 132 6.22 -24.43 -4.65
C GLY A 132 6.09 -24.22 -3.14
N LEU A 133 5.89 -22.99 -2.67
CA LEU A 133 5.75 -22.66 -1.24
C LEU A 133 4.34 -22.88 -0.72
N LEU A 134 3.33 -22.42 -1.46
CA LEU A 134 1.95 -22.30 -0.98
C LEU A 134 1.06 -23.42 -1.52
N GLU A 135 0.12 -23.87 -0.69
CA GLU A 135 -1.03 -24.68 -1.09
C GLU A 135 -2.25 -23.79 -1.29
N LYS A 136 -2.71 -23.69 -2.54
CA LYS A 136 -3.99 -23.02 -2.84
C LYS A 136 -5.12 -23.93 -2.38
N ASN A 137 -5.81 -23.53 -1.32
CA ASN A 137 -7.11 -24.10 -0.98
C ASN A 137 -8.14 -23.52 -1.95
N SER A 138 -8.83 -24.38 -2.69
CA SER A 138 -9.82 -24.00 -3.71
C SER A 138 -11.14 -23.45 -3.15
N PHE A 139 -11.25 -23.27 -1.84
CA PHE A 139 -12.50 -22.94 -1.14
C PHE A 139 -12.50 -21.55 -0.48
N ASP A 140 -11.39 -20.82 -0.53
CA ASP A 140 -11.33 -19.49 0.05
C ASP A 140 -11.83 -18.45 -0.96
N ASN A 141 -12.85 -17.69 -0.57
CA ASN A 141 -13.27 -16.50 -1.30
C ASN A 141 -12.18 -15.45 -1.15
N GLU A 142 -11.29 -15.38 -2.15
CA GLU A 142 -10.22 -14.39 -2.17
C GLU A 142 -10.81 -12.97 -2.16
N GLU A 143 -10.39 -12.20 -1.15
CA GLU A 143 -10.72 -10.79 -1.01
C GLU A 143 -9.58 -9.92 -1.53
N TYR A 144 -9.96 -8.81 -2.13
CA TYR A 144 -9.07 -7.87 -2.78
C TYR A 144 -9.44 -6.44 -2.40
N LEU A 145 -8.40 -5.63 -2.17
CA LEU A 145 -8.49 -4.19 -2.23
C LEU A 145 -8.26 -3.75 -3.67
N CYS A 146 -9.23 -3.03 -4.23
CA CYS A 146 -9.18 -2.44 -5.55
C CYS A 146 -9.03 -0.93 -5.42
N TYR A 147 -8.01 -0.38 -6.07
CA TYR A 147 -7.68 1.03 -6.09
C TYR A 147 -7.95 1.61 -7.48
N ASP A 148 -9.08 2.30 -7.64
CA ASP A 148 -9.47 2.94 -8.88
C ASP A 148 -8.99 4.39 -8.92
N TRP A 149 -7.96 4.65 -9.73
CA TRP A 149 -7.40 5.99 -9.90
C TRP A 149 -8.19 6.76 -10.96
N ILE A 150 -8.70 7.93 -10.59
CA ILE A 150 -9.62 8.73 -11.40
C ILE A 150 -9.08 10.16 -11.53
N ALA A 151 -8.90 10.58 -12.79
CA ALA A 151 -8.52 11.94 -13.15
C ALA A 151 -9.72 12.88 -13.17
N PHE A 152 -9.59 14.06 -12.57
CA PHE A 152 -10.51 15.18 -12.77
C PHE A 152 -10.02 16.08 -13.91
N ASN A 153 -10.76 16.06 -15.02
CA ASN A 153 -10.54 16.97 -16.14
C ASN A 153 -11.27 18.31 -15.93
N LYS A 154 -12.40 18.30 -15.21
CA LYS A 154 -13.12 19.49 -14.74
C LYS A 154 -13.76 19.24 -13.38
N GLY A 155 -13.66 20.22 -12.48
CA GLY A 155 -14.31 20.19 -11.16
C GLY A 155 -13.47 19.56 -10.04
N GLY A 156 -12.17 19.32 -10.25
CA GLY A 156 -11.27 18.82 -9.19
C GLY A 156 -10.75 19.89 -8.22
N LYS A 157 -11.19 21.15 -8.33
CA LYS A 157 -10.81 22.21 -7.39
C LYS A 157 -11.83 22.27 -6.26
N HIS A 158 -11.50 21.67 -5.13
CA HIS A 158 -12.31 21.66 -3.92
C HIS A 158 -11.44 21.35 -2.70
N ASP A 159 -11.96 21.64 -1.52
CA ASP A 159 -11.19 21.54 -0.29
C ASP A 159 -11.27 20.14 0.35
N ILE A 160 -12.29 19.35 0.02
CA ILE A 160 -12.45 17.97 0.52
C ILE A 160 -11.25 17.09 0.13
N ASP A 161 -10.75 16.31 1.08
CA ASP A 161 -9.64 15.34 0.94
C ASP A 161 -10.12 13.89 1.03
N TYR A 162 -11.18 13.63 1.79
CA TYR A 162 -11.60 12.26 2.09
C TYR A 162 -13.12 12.14 2.23
N ILE A 163 -13.66 11.05 1.68
CA ILE A 163 -15.04 10.61 1.87
C ILE A 163 -15.02 9.12 2.23
N GLU A 164 -15.78 8.77 3.26
CA GLU A 164 -16.09 7.39 3.61
C GLU A 164 -17.56 7.09 3.30
N THR A 165 -17.82 5.86 2.87
CA THR A 165 -19.16 5.35 2.56
C THR A 165 -19.41 4.05 3.31
N ASP A 166 -20.68 3.69 3.47
CA ASP A 166 -21.11 2.49 4.19
C ASP A 166 -21.08 1.21 3.33
N ASP A 167 -20.57 1.27 2.09
CA ASP A 167 -20.57 0.17 1.13
C ASP A 167 -19.13 -0.35 0.90
N ASP A 168 -18.96 -1.66 0.69
CA ASP A 168 -17.66 -2.24 0.38
C ASP A 168 -17.16 -1.83 -1.02
N PHE A 169 -18.09 -1.59 -1.96
CA PHE A 169 -17.75 -0.97 -3.23
C PHE A 169 -17.67 0.55 -3.09
N CYS A 170 -16.54 1.17 -3.43
CA CYS A 170 -16.27 2.60 -3.20
C CYS A 170 -16.35 2.99 -1.72
N LYS A 171 -15.89 2.11 -0.83
CA LYS A 171 -15.81 2.30 0.62
C LYS A 171 -15.14 3.61 1.01
N GLN A 172 -14.03 3.93 0.35
CA GLN A 172 -13.27 5.16 0.59
C GLN A 172 -12.99 5.90 -0.71
N ILE A 173 -12.99 7.22 -0.63
CA ILE A 173 -12.61 8.10 -1.73
C ILE A 173 -11.59 9.10 -1.21
N TRP A 174 -10.38 8.98 -1.70
CA TRP A 174 -9.25 9.85 -1.37
C TRP A 174 -9.02 10.85 -2.49
N PHE A 175 -9.06 12.14 -2.17
CA PHE A 175 -8.69 13.21 -3.09
C PHE A 175 -7.26 13.67 -2.81
N TYR A 176 -6.44 13.73 -3.84
CA TYR A 176 -5.03 14.07 -3.73
C TYR A 176 -4.63 15.04 -4.84
N SER A 177 -3.64 15.90 -4.59
CA SER A 177 -3.10 16.78 -5.62
C SER A 177 -2.70 15.97 -6.85
N SER A 178 -3.21 16.37 -8.03
CA SER A 178 -3.02 15.61 -9.26
C SER A 178 -1.53 15.44 -9.59
N ASP A 179 -1.08 14.19 -9.69
CA ASP A 179 0.30 13.87 -10.13
C ASP A 179 0.51 14.13 -11.64
N ARG A 180 -0.56 14.44 -12.39
CA ARG A 180 -0.52 14.67 -13.85
C ARG A 180 -0.27 16.12 -14.23
N ILE A 181 -0.36 17.04 -13.27
CA ILE A 181 -0.22 18.48 -13.50
C ILE A 181 1.02 18.92 -12.75
N ASP A 182 2.02 19.40 -13.48
CA ASP A 182 3.27 19.87 -12.88
C ASP A 182 3.03 21.13 -12.04
N GLY A 183 3.76 21.20 -10.92
CA GLY A 183 3.72 22.32 -9.99
C GLY A 183 2.68 22.20 -8.88
N ASN A 184 2.58 23.24 -8.07
CA ASN A 184 1.66 23.27 -6.92
C ASN A 184 0.23 23.59 -7.39
N THR A 185 -0.47 22.58 -7.90
CA THR A 185 -1.85 22.71 -8.41
C THR A 185 -2.88 22.55 -7.28
N SER A 186 -3.95 23.33 -7.36
CA SER A 186 -5.13 23.14 -6.49
C SER A 186 -6.11 22.10 -7.03
N VAL A 187 -5.77 21.42 -8.13
CA VAL A 187 -6.62 20.39 -8.74
C VAL A 187 -6.31 19.05 -8.11
N LYS A 188 -7.34 18.44 -7.52
CA LYS A 188 -7.27 17.10 -6.95
C LYS A 188 -7.79 16.07 -7.95
N ASP A 189 -7.07 14.97 -8.05
CA ASP A 189 -7.55 13.70 -8.60
C ASP A 189 -8.07 12.82 -7.46
N ALA A 190 -8.69 11.68 -7.78
CA ALA A 190 -9.24 10.78 -6.76
C ALA A 190 -8.71 9.35 -6.90
N CYS A 191 -8.65 8.65 -5.77
CA CYS A 191 -8.49 7.21 -5.69
C CYS A 191 -9.67 6.65 -4.90
N VAL A 192 -10.41 5.75 -5.53
CA VAL A 192 -11.53 5.05 -4.91
C VAL A 192 -11.05 3.69 -4.44
N VAL A 193 -11.20 3.39 -3.16
CA VAL A 193 -10.85 2.10 -2.58
C VAL A 193 -12.11 1.28 -2.38
N SER A 194 -12.09 0.06 -2.90
CA SER A 194 -13.16 -0.92 -2.72
C SER A 194 -12.59 -2.22 -2.15
N GLN A 195 -13.36 -2.91 -1.33
CA GLN A 195 -13.09 -4.28 -0.90
C GLN A 195 -14.00 -5.21 -1.69
N LEU A 196 -13.44 -6.08 -2.51
CA LEU A 196 -14.19 -6.90 -3.47
C LEU A 196 -13.72 -8.34 -3.42
N THR A 197 -14.64 -9.27 -3.65
CA THR A 197 -14.30 -10.69 -3.88
C THR A 197 -13.84 -10.91 -5.32
N GLN A 198 -13.17 -12.02 -5.58
CA GLN A 198 -12.77 -12.44 -6.92
C GLN A 198 -13.95 -12.48 -7.92
N GLU A 199 -15.14 -12.89 -7.46
CA GLU A 199 -16.35 -12.92 -8.28
C GLU A 199 -16.84 -11.52 -8.63
N GLN A 200 -16.87 -10.61 -7.66
CA GLN A 200 -17.28 -9.22 -7.86
C GLN A 200 -16.36 -8.49 -8.83
N ILE A 201 -15.04 -8.73 -8.76
CA ILE A 201 -14.05 -8.14 -9.68
C ILE A 201 -14.37 -8.45 -11.14
N SER A 202 -14.90 -9.65 -11.41
CA SER A 202 -15.25 -10.08 -12.77
C SER A 202 -16.59 -9.51 -13.25
N HIS A 203 -17.37 -8.89 -12.35
CA HIS A 203 -18.71 -8.41 -12.63
C HIS A 203 -18.71 -6.91 -13.00
N PHE A 204 -19.49 -6.55 -14.03
CA PHE A 204 -19.50 -5.19 -14.58
C PHE A 204 -19.92 -4.11 -13.58
N ASP A 205 -20.82 -4.43 -12.64
CA ASP A 205 -21.29 -3.49 -11.61
C ASP A 205 -20.19 -3.05 -10.64
N TYR A 206 -19.07 -3.77 -10.57
CA TYR A 206 -17.89 -3.40 -9.78
C TYR A 206 -16.72 -2.97 -10.67
N SER A 207 -16.99 -2.66 -11.94
CA SER A 207 -15.97 -2.18 -12.89
C SER A 207 -15.43 -0.81 -12.52
N GLU A 208 -14.29 -0.48 -13.11
CA GLU A 208 -13.61 0.81 -13.00
C GLU A 208 -14.54 1.96 -13.43
N THR A 209 -15.37 1.68 -14.44
CA THR A 209 -16.36 2.63 -14.95
C THR A 209 -17.43 2.93 -13.92
N MET A 210 -17.92 1.89 -13.22
CA MET A 210 -18.93 2.07 -12.18
C MET A 210 -18.36 2.77 -10.96
N ALA A 211 -17.11 2.49 -10.58
CA ALA A 211 -16.45 3.18 -9.47
C ALA A 211 -16.39 4.70 -9.72
N ARG A 212 -16.08 5.09 -10.96
CA ARG A 212 -16.10 6.50 -11.39
C ARG A 212 -17.48 7.12 -11.32
N PHE A 213 -18.53 6.42 -11.75
CA PHE A 213 -19.90 6.94 -11.68
C PHE A 213 -20.38 7.06 -10.23
N LYS A 214 -20.08 6.06 -9.40
CA LYS A 214 -20.41 6.07 -7.97
C LYS A 214 -19.67 7.21 -7.26
N LEU A 215 -18.39 7.44 -7.53
CA LEU A 215 -17.65 8.60 -7.02
C LEU A 215 -18.36 9.92 -7.32
N VAL A 216 -18.73 10.18 -8.58
CA VAL A 216 -19.41 11.43 -8.94
C VAL A 216 -20.77 11.55 -8.23
N ASN A 217 -21.51 10.44 -8.14
CA ASN A 217 -22.79 10.39 -7.42
C ASN A 217 -22.60 10.70 -5.92
N GLU A 218 -21.60 10.12 -5.27
CA GLU A 218 -21.31 10.36 -3.85
C GLU A 218 -20.89 11.81 -3.57
N MET A 219 -20.18 12.45 -4.51
CA MET A 219 -19.86 13.88 -4.45
C MET A 219 -21.12 14.75 -4.60
N GLU A 220 -21.96 14.48 -5.61
CA GLU A 220 -23.18 15.25 -5.88
C GLU A 220 -24.20 15.12 -4.73
N LYS A 221 -24.38 13.92 -4.17
CA LYS A 221 -25.23 13.66 -3.00
C LYS A 221 -24.83 14.49 -1.78
N ARG A 222 -23.54 14.73 -1.58
CA ARG A 222 -23.00 15.55 -0.48
C ARG A 222 -22.94 17.04 -0.82
N GLY A 223 -23.54 17.44 -1.94
CA GLY A 223 -23.70 18.84 -2.33
C GLY A 223 -22.51 19.44 -3.06
N MET A 224 -21.50 18.64 -3.45
CA MET A 224 -20.42 19.15 -4.30
C MET A 224 -20.96 19.53 -5.68
N LYS A 225 -20.45 20.62 -6.22
CA LYS A 225 -20.80 21.11 -7.56
C LYS A 225 -19.52 21.29 -8.35
N GLY A 226 -19.59 21.06 -9.66
CA GLY A 226 -18.47 21.35 -10.54
C GLY A 226 -18.27 22.85 -10.72
N LEU A 227 -17.48 23.22 -11.73
CA LEU A 227 -17.08 24.61 -11.95
C LEU A 227 -18.30 25.53 -12.14
N PHE A 228 -18.33 26.65 -11.42
CA PHE A 228 -19.39 27.67 -11.55
C PHE A 228 -19.50 28.17 -13.00
N ASN A 229 -20.75 28.31 -13.47
CA ASN A 229 -21.11 28.68 -14.84
C ASN A 229 -22.21 29.75 -14.87
N GLY A 230 -22.03 30.82 -14.09
CA GLY A 230 -22.94 31.96 -14.06
C GLY A 230 -24.32 31.61 -13.48
N PHE A 231 -25.32 32.40 -13.85
CA PHE A 231 -26.70 32.25 -13.37
C PHE A 231 -27.65 31.87 -14.51
N ASN A 232 -28.75 31.19 -14.19
CA ASN A 232 -29.84 30.98 -15.13
C ASN A 232 -30.70 32.26 -15.27
N SER A 233 -31.63 32.27 -16.22
CA SER A 233 -32.56 33.40 -16.41
C SER A 233 -33.46 33.69 -15.20
N ALA A 234 -33.54 32.76 -14.24
CA ALA A 234 -34.26 32.90 -12.98
C ALA A 234 -33.36 33.31 -11.79
N GLY A 235 -32.07 33.62 -12.03
CA GLY A 235 -31.12 34.03 -10.99
C GLY A 235 -30.47 32.91 -10.17
N ASN A 236 -30.73 31.64 -10.47
CA ASN A 236 -30.11 30.51 -9.76
C ASN A 236 -28.71 30.19 -10.32
N PRO A 237 -27.71 29.90 -9.46
CA PRO A 237 -26.35 29.62 -9.89
C PRO A 237 -26.26 28.29 -10.64
N ARG A 238 -25.67 28.32 -11.83
CA ARG A 238 -25.40 27.15 -12.68
C ARG A 238 -23.98 26.67 -12.45
N HIS A 239 -23.80 25.37 -12.52
CA HIS A 239 -22.50 24.72 -12.39
C HIS A 239 -22.35 23.70 -13.52
N TYR A 240 -21.14 23.54 -14.04
CA TYR A 240 -20.82 22.43 -14.93
C TYR A 240 -20.82 21.12 -14.15
N LYS A 241 -21.13 20.03 -14.85
CA LYS A 241 -20.91 18.68 -14.31
C LYS A 241 -19.42 18.39 -14.15
N PHE A 242 -19.10 17.54 -13.18
CA PHE A 242 -17.76 16.96 -13.08
C PHE A 242 -17.41 16.23 -14.37
N LYS A 243 -16.18 16.40 -14.84
CA LYS A 243 -15.64 15.61 -15.96
C LYS A 243 -14.48 14.81 -15.43
N THR A 244 -14.65 13.50 -15.36
CA THR A 244 -13.66 12.57 -14.84
C THR A 244 -13.30 11.50 -15.88
N SER A 245 -12.07 10.98 -15.81
CA SER A 245 -11.59 9.86 -16.62
C SER A 245 -10.94 8.81 -15.72
N HIS A 246 -11.11 7.54 -16.04
CA HIS A 246 -10.34 6.48 -15.37
C HIS A 246 -8.87 6.53 -15.83
N ILE A 247 -7.94 6.36 -14.90
CA ILE A 247 -6.50 6.27 -15.16
C ILE A 247 -6.10 4.79 -15.20
N ARG A 248 -6.25 4.10 -14.06
CA ARG A 248 -5.89 2.69 -13.88
C ARG A 248 -6.56 2.11 -12.64
N ARG A 249 -6.62 0.78 -12.56
CA ARG A 249 -7.01 0.02 -11.37
C ARG A 249 -5.83 -0.83 -10.92
N ASP A 250 -5.43 -0.66 -9.67
CA ASP A 250 -4.50 -1.57 -9.00
C ASP A 250 -5.29 -2.52 -8.09
N ARG A 251 -4.80 -3.75 -7.90
CA ARG A 251 -5.45 -4.78 -7.08
C ARG A 251 -4.44 -5.34 -6.10
N LYS A 252 -4.85 -5.49 -4.84
CA LYS A 252 -4.05 -6.14 -3.79
C LYS A 252 -4.90 -7.18 -3.08
N GLN A 253 -4.45 -8.42 -3.08
CA GLN A 253 -5.10 -9.48 -2.32
C GLN A 253 -4.87 -9.25 -0.81
N THR A 254 -5.92 -9.36 0.01
CA THR A 254 -5.83 -9.09 1.47
C THR A 254 -5.69 -10.35 2.31
N ASN A 255 -6.31 -11.45 1.89
CA ASN A 255 -6.27 -12.71 2.63
C ASN A 255 -5.44 -13.75 1.88
N GLN A 256 -4.30 -14.11 2.47
CA GLN A 256 -3.44 -15.21 2.05
C GLN A 256 -3.33 -16.23 3.19
N ASN A 257 -4.44 -16.90 3.52
CA ASN A 257 -4.43 -18.03 4.45
C ASN A 257 -3.95 -19.30 3.74
N TYR A 258 -2.74 -19.25 3.19
CA TYR A 258 -2.16 -20.39 2.50
C TYR A 258 -1.42 -21.29 3.48
N ALA A 259 -1.67 -22.59 3.38
CA ALA A 259 -0.85 -23.58 4.04
C ALA A 259 0.52 -23.65 3.35
N LEU A 260 1.58 -23.74 4.14
CA LEU A 260 2.95 -23.89 3.64
C LEU A 260 3.24 -25.36 3.35
N LYS A 261 3.73 -25.66 2.14
CA LYS A 261 4.08 -27.03 1.71
C LYS A 261 5.47 -27.47 2.12
N THR A 262 6.32 -26.51 2.42
CA THR A 262 7.77 -26.69 2.44
C THR A 262 8.33 -26.44 3.84
N LYS A 263 9.29 -27.27 4.27
CA LYS A 263 9.91 -27.11 5.58
C LYS A 263 10.83 -25.90 5.64
N GLY A 264 10.99 -25.37 6.84
CA GLY A 264 11.83 -24.20 7.10
C GLY A 264 11.15 -22.87 6.81
N PHE A 265 9.88 -22.85 6.41
CA PHE A 265 9.08 -21.64 6.25
C PHE A 265 8.04 -21.52 7.35
N GLU A 266 7.76 -20.29 7.78
CA GLU A 266 6.60 -19.97 8.61
C GLU A 266 5.88 -18.74 8.09
N ASN A 267 4.56 -18.72 8.21
CA ASN A 267 3.77 -17.52 7.94
C ASN A 267 4.04 -16.54 9.08
N ALA A 268 4.68 -15.43 8.77
CA ALA A 268 4.99 -14.41 9.75
C ALA A 268 3.92 -13.32 9.71
N GLN A 269 3.32 -13.06 10.87
CA GLN A 269 2.49 -11.88 11.10
C GLN A 269 2.98 -11.21 12.37
N ILE A 270 3.03 -9.88 12.35
CA ILE A 270 3.42 -9.09 13.50
C ILE A 270 2.11 -8.61 14.14
N SER A 271 1.93 -8.92 15.43
CA SER A 271 0.77 -8.41 16.18
C SER A 271 0.84 -6.89 16.25
N GLU A 272 -0.29 -6.20 16.46
CA GLU A 272 -0.27 -4.74 16.62
C GLU A 272 0.57 -4.30 17.82
N GLU A 273 0.59 -5.09 18.89
CA GLU A 273 1.42 -4.84 20.07
C GLU A 273 2.90 -4.92 19.74
N ASP A 274 3.34 -6.01 19.09
CA ASP A 274 4.74 -6.19 18.67
C ASP A 274 5.16 -5.13 17.67
N TYR A 275 4.27 -4.76 16.75
CA TYR A 275 4.50 -3.70 15.77
C TYR A 275 4.78 -2.37 16.47
N ASN A 276 3.97 -2.00 17.46
CA ASN A 276 4.16 -0.78 18.23
C ASN A 276 5.44 -0.82 19.07
N GLN A 277 5.78 -1.98 19.67
CA GLN A 277 7.04 -2.17 20.39
C GLN A 277 8.25 -2.03 19.45
N MET A 278 8.19 -2.60 18.25
CA MET A 278 9.23 -2.45 17.22
C MET A 278 9.41 -0.99 16.80
N LEU A 279 8.32 -0.25 16.60
CA LEU A 279 8.42 1.17 16.30
C LEU A 279 9.14 1.95 17.41
N GLN A 280 8.91 1.59 18.67
CA GLN A 280 9.58 2.20 19.82
C GLN A 280 11.06 1.78 19.92
N SER A 281 11.42 0.54 19.58
CA SER A 281 12.81 0.07 19.68
C SER A 281 13.73 0.70 18.65
N ILE A 282 13.26 0.96 17.41
CA ILE A 282 14.06 1.63 16.36
C ILE A 282 14.55 3.01 16.84
N ARG A 283 13.77 3.68 17.69
CA ARG A 283 14.15 4.95 18.32
C ARG A 283 15.38 4.84 19.22
N LEU A 284 15.59 3.70 19.86
CA LEU A 284 16.71 3.50 20.79
C LEU A 284 18.01 3.19 20.04
N ASP A 285 17.95 2.36 19.00
CA ASP A 285 19.14 1.91 18.25
C ASP A 285 19.74 3.00 17.35
N THR A 286 18.91 3.90 16.80
CA THR A 286 19.37 5.02 15.97
C THR A 286 20.17 6.06 16.76
N ASN A 287 19.88 6.23 18.06
CA ASN A 287 20.66 7.09 18.95
C ASN A 287 22.08 6.54 19.24
N LEU A 288 22.31 5.24 19.00
CA LEU A 288 23.62 4.60 19.13
C LEU A 288 24.45 4.71 17.84
N LEU A 289 23.80 4.73 16.67
CA LEU A 289 24.46 4.87 15.35
C LEU A 289 24.85 6.31 15.00
N LEU A 290 24.25 7.31 15.65
CA LEU A 290 24.51 8.74 15.43
C LEU A 290 25.49 9.36 16.45
N LYS A 291 26.16 8.55 17.27
CA LYS A 291 27.30 8.93 18.12
C LYS A 291 28.60 8.43 17.52
#